data_AF-A0A537B5I7-F1
#
_entry.id   AF-A0A537B5I7-F1
#
_cell.length_a   1.000
_cell.length_b   1.000
_cell.length_c   1.000
_cell.angle_alpha   90.00
_cell.angle_beta   90.00
_cell.angle_gamma   90.00
#
_symmetry.space_group_name_H-M   'P 1'
#
loop_
_entity.id
_entity.type
_entity.pdbx_description
1 polymer ?
#
loop_
_entity_poly.entity_id
_entity_poly.type
_entity_poly.pdbx_seq_one_letter_code
_entity_poly.pdbx_strand_id
1 'polypeptide(L)' 'MIRNDQELTVSRERLAKLERTLETLRKSARPEEWPALSSGYRLEIERMQGEILDYLVQNAPRREGAPA' A
#
# COMPACT_ATOMS: atom_id res chain seq x y z
N MET A 1 4.76 -8.68 -5.42
CA MET A 1 3.52 -9.19 -6.03
C MET A 1 2.91 -10.24 -5.11
N ILE A 2 1.71 -9.96 -4.61
CA ILE A 2 0.95 -10.76 -3.63
C ILE A 2 0.28 -11.93 -4.34
N ARG A 3 0.31 -13.13 -3.73
CA ARG A 3 -0.15 -14.37 -4.38
C ARG A 3 -1.30 -15.06 -3.67
N ASN A 4 -1.60 -14.69 -2.44
CA ASN A 4 -2.63 -15.32 -1.62
C ASN A 4 -3.08 -14.36 -0.51
N ASP A 5 -4.15 -14.74 0.19
CA ASP A 5 -4.77 -13.89 1.23
C ASP A 5 -3.88 -13.71 2.46
N GLN A 6 -2.99 -14.66 2.75
CA GLN A 6 -2.02 -14.53 3.82
C GLN A 6 -1.00 -13.42 3.49
N GLU A 7 -0.46 -13.42 2.27
CA GLU A 7 0.44 -12.38 1.78
C GLU A 7 -0.27 -11.02 1.67
N LEU A 8 -1.57 -11.00 1.31
CA LEU A 8 -2.38 -9.79 1.31
C LEU A 8 -2.48 -9.19 2.72
N THR A 9 -2.74 -10.04 3.72
CA THR A 9 -2.84 -9.62 5.13
C THR A 9 -1.51 -9.03 5.62
N VAL A 10 -0.40 -9.74 5.39
CA VAL A 10 0.95 -9.26 5.75
C VAL A 10 1.29 -7.94 5.04
N SER A 11 0.90 -7.79 3.78
CA SER A 11 1.14 -6.56 3.01
C SER A 11 0.34 -5.38 3.57
N ARG A 12 -0.91 -5.59 3.96
CA ARG A 12 -1.76 -4.56 4.61
C ARG A 12 -1.19 -4.12 5.96
N GLU A 13 -0.73 -5.06 6.78
CA GLU A 13 -0.10 -4.74 8.07
C GLU A 13 1.17 -3.91 7.92
N ARG A 14 2.01 -4.27 6.93
CA ARG A 14 3.23 -3.53 6.60
C ARG A 14 2.92 -2.12 6.09
N LEU A 15 1.93 -1.98 5.20
CA LEU A 15 1.46 -0.68 4.71
C LEU A 15 1.00 0.21 5.87
N ALA A 16 0.13 -0.31 6.74
CA ALA A 16 -0.36 0.44 7.91
C ALA A 16 0.77 0.86 8.87
N LYS A 17 1.80 0.03 9.03
CA LYS A 17 2.98 0.38 9.82
C LYS A 17 3.78 1.54 9.18
N LEU A 18 3.99 1.48 7.86
CA LEU A 18 4.69 2.54 7.12
C LEU A 18 3.94 3.88 7.20
N GLU A 19 2.62 3.86 7.01
CA GLU A 19 1.77 5.05 7.13
C GLU A 19 1.88 5.68 8.53
N ARG A 20 1.79 4.87 9.60
CA ARG A 20 1.97 5.37 10.98
C ARG A 20 3.37 5.94 11.25
N THR A 21 4.41 5.32 10.69
CA THR A 21 5.78 5.85 10.80
C THR A 21 5.89 7.20 10.09
N LEU A 22 5.33 7.33 8.89
CA LEU A 22 5.32 8.58 8.13
C LEU A 22 4.53 9.68 8.86
N GLU A 23 3.37 9.35 9.42
CA GLU A 23 2.58 10.26 10.26
C GLU A 23 3.36 10.76 11.48
N THR A 24 4.12 9.87 12.12
CA THR A 24 4.95 10.23 13.28
C THR A 24 6.09 11.15 12.87
N LEU A 25 6.79 10.83 11.78
CA LEU A 25 7.88 11.65 11.24
C LEU A 25 7.40 13.05 10.85
N ARG A 26 6.19 13.16 10.27
CA ARG A 26 5.60 14.44 9.88
C ARG A 26 5.48 15.42 11.06
N LYS A 27 5.30 14.93 12.29
CA LYS A 27 5.13 15.78 13.48
C LYS A 27 6.42 16.46 13.94
N SER A 28 7.58 15.91 13.60
CA SER A 28 8.88 16.43 14.04
C SER A 28 9.76 16.96 12.90
N ALA A 29 9.41 16.67 11.63
CA ALA A 29 10.17 17.12 10.48
C ALA A 29 10.03 18.63 10.24
N ARG A 30 11.15 19.27 9.85
CA ARG A 30 11.11 20.63 9.32
C ARG A 30 10.51 20.65 7.91
N PRO A 31 9.70 21.66 7.55
CA PRO A 31 9.08 21.74 6.22
C PRO A 31 10.07 21.61 5.05
N GLU A 32 11.24 22.21 5.18
CA GLU A 32 12.31 22.19 4.17
C GLU A 32 12.96 20.80 3.98
N GLU A 33 12.96 19.96 5.02
CA GLU A 33 13.51 18.59 4.98
C GLU A 33 12.47 17.56 4.56
N TRP A 34 11.19 17.90 4.72
CA TRP A 34 10.07 16.97 4.55
C TRP A 34 10.04 16.28 3.17
N PRO A 35 10.26 16.97 2.03
CA PRO A 35 10.24 16.29 0.72
C PRO A 35 11.29 15.18 0.62
N ALA A 36 12.51 15.42 1.11
CA ALA A 36 13.57 14.43 1.09
C ALA A 36 13.28 13.28 2.07
N LEU A 37 12.89 13.60 3.31
CA LEU A 37 12.60 12.61 4.37
C LEU A 37 11.39 11.71 4.03
N SER A 38 10.37 12.25 3.37
CA SER A 38 9.13 11.53 3.05
C SER A 38 9.19 10.75 1.74
N SER A 39 10.09 11.10 0.82
CA SER A 39 10.12 10.57 -0.55
C SER A 39 10.15 9.04 -0.64
N GLY A 40 11.04 8.39 0.12
CA GLY A 40 11.16 6.93 0.15
C GLY A 40 9.91 6.23 0.69
N TYR A 41 9.31 6.78 1.74
CA TYR A 41 8.05 6.26 2.30
C TYR A 41 6.92 6.39 1.30
N ARG A 42 6.82 7.55 0.61
CA ARG A 42 5.77 7.78 -0.39
C ARG A 42 5.84 6.75 -1.52
N LEU A 43 7.02 6.55 -2.09
CA LEU A 43 7.23 5.57 -3.17
C LEU A 43 6.88 4.14 -2.74
N GLU A 44 7.27 3.75 -1.54
CA GLU A 44 6.98 2.40 -1.05
C GLU A 44 5.49 2.20 -0.75
N ILE A 45 4.82 3.21 -0.18
CA ILE A 45 3.37 3.20 0.05
C ILE A 45 2.62 3.07 -1.28
N GLU A 46 2.96 3.89 -2.28
CA GLU A 46 2.36 3.85 -3.62
C GLU A 46 2.55 2.46 -4.26
N ARG A 47 3.77 1.91 -4.18
CA ARG A 47 4.08 0.56 -4.69
C ARG A 47 3.21 -0.51 -4.02
N MET A 48 3.14 -0.52 -2.69
CA MET A 48 2.40 -1.52 -1.93
C MET A 48 0.88 -1.43 -2.15
N GLN A 49 0.34 -0.21 -2.21
CA GLN A 49 -1.07 0.03 -2.55
C GLN A 49 -1.40 -0.52 -3.94
N GLY A 50 -0.51 -0.33 -4.93
CA GLY A 50 -0.63 -0.91 -6.26
C GLY A 50 -0.67 -2.44 -6.24
N GLU A 51 0.27 -3.08 -5.54
CA GLU A 51 0.29 -4.56 -5.43
C GLU A 51 -0.96 -5.14 -4.76
N ILE A 52 -1.49 -4.45 -3.75
CA ILE A 52 -2.73 -4.83 -3.08
C ILE A 52 -3.91 -4.70 -4.03
N LEU A 53 -4.01 -3.59 -4.76
CA LEU A 53 -5.09 -3.36 -5.72
C LEU A 53 -5.05 -4.39 -6.85
N ASP A 54 -3.87 -4.64 -7.42
CA ASP A 54 -3.67 -5.64 -8.47
C ASP A 54 -4.15 -7.02 -8.02
N TYR A 55 -3.80 -7.44 -6.81
CA TYR A 55 -4.26 -8.72 -6.25
C TYR A 55 -5.78 -8.78 -6.12
N LEU A 56 -6.40 -7.71 -5.59
CA LEU A 56 -7.86 -7.68 -5.37
C LEU A 56 -8.65 -7.66 -6.68
N VAL A 57 -8.13 -7.00 -7.72
CA VAL A 57 -8.77 -6.93 -9.04
C VAL A 57 -8.58 -8.23 -9.82
N GLN A 58 -7.38 -8.82 -9.80
CA GLN A 58 -7.11 -10.09 -10.49
C GLN A 58 -7.88 -11.27 -9.88
N ASN A 59 -8.13 -11.22 -8.57
CA ASN A 59 -8.93 -12.22 -7.85
C ASN A 59 -10.38 -11.76 -7.62
N ALA A 60 -10.87 -10.77 -8.39
CA ALA A 60 -12.26 -10.39 -8.31
C ALA A 60 -13.13 -11.64 -8.60
N PRO A 61 -14.14 -11.94 -7.75
CA PRO A 61 -15.01 -13.08 -8.00
C PRO A 61 -15.61 -12.92 -9.39
N ARG A 62 -15.40 -13.94 -10.25
CA ARG A 62 -16.01 -13.94 -11.59
C ARG A 62 -17.50 -13.74 -11.38
N ARG A 63 -18.05 -12.72 -12.04
CA ARG A 63 -19.49 -12.48 -12.04
C ARG A 63 -20.14 -13.68 -12.72
N GLU A 64 -20.57 -14.68 -11.95
CA GLU A 64 -21.41 -15.75 -12.45
C GLU A 64 -22.69 -15.10 -12.99
N GLY A 65 -22.87 -15.13 -14.32
CA GLY A 65 -24.09 -14.67 -14.98
C GLY A 65 -23.97 -13.58 -16.05
N ALA A 66 -22.79 -13.15 -16.49
CA ALA A 66 -22.71 -12.31 -17.70
C ALA A 66 -22.72 -13.22 -18.96
N PRO A 67 -23.74 -13.13 -19.85
CA PRO A 67 -23.73 -13.87 -21.11
C PRO A 67 -22.63 -13.36 -22.04
N ALA A 68 -22.06 -14.28 -22.81
CA ALA A 68 -21.01 -14.07 -23.81
C ALA A 68 -21.49 -13.20 -25.00
#